data_AF-A0A959CFU9-F1
#
_entry.id   AF-A0A959CFU9-F1
#
_cell.length_a   1.000
_cell.length_b   1.000
_cell.length_c   1.000
_cell.angle_alpha   90.00
_cell.angle_beta   90.00
_cell.angle_gamma   90.00
#
_symmetry.space_group_name_H-M   'P 1'
#
loop_
_entity.id
_entity.type
_entity.pdbx_description
1 polymer ?
#
loop_
_entity_poly.entity_id
_entity_poly.type
_entity_poly.pdbx_seq_one_letter_code
_entity_poly.pdbx_strand_id
1 'polypeptide(L)'
;YKHFGVRTFQAEDEIAAICAAIGAAYGGNLAVTGTSGPGMALKTEAMGLALMLELPLLICNIQRGGPSTGLPTKTEQSDLLQALYGRNGESPLPVISASSPADCFEAAFEAARIALQHMTPVILLSDGYIANGAEPWKFPKAKDIPEIKTEFKKPPENGEPFLPYGRDERFVREWAIPGTRGLAHRIGGLEKQAGTGEVSYDPANHEYMVKIREAKVDKIADFIPEQELSVGPEKGRALFLGWGSTHGVIKSVVQSLLDEG
;
A
#
# COMPACT_ATOMS: atom_id res chain seq x y z
N TYR A 1 -5.63 -12.55 -17.01
CA TYR A 1 -4.37 -12.03 -16.42
C TYR A 1 -3.12 -12.49 -17.17
N LYS A 2 -2.91 -13.78 -17.48
CA LYS A 2 -1.68 -14.25 -18.20
C LYS A 2 -1.42 -13.56 -19.54
N HIS A 3 -2.46 -13.29 -20.32
CA HIS A 3 -2.37 -12.53 -21.59
C HIS A 3 -2.02 -11.05 -21.42
N PHE A 4 -2.11 -10.51 -20.19
CA PHE A 4 -1.68 -9.15 -19.83
C PHE A 4 -0.26 -9.13 -19.24
N GLY A 5 0.52 -10.21 -19.42
CA GLY A 5 1.89 -10.31 -18.89
C GLY A 5 1.97 -10.56 -17.37
N VAL A 6 0.84 -10.73 -16.68
CA VAL A 6 0.80 -10.99 -15.23
C VAL A 6 1.30 -12.41 -14.95
N ARG A 7 2.32 -12.50 -14.09
CA ARG A 7 2.83 -13.77 -13.56
C ARG A 7 2.24 -14.04 -12.18
N THR A 8 1.81 -15.27 -11.97
CA THR A 8 1.29 -15.75 -10.68
C THR A 8 2.22 -16.80 -10.13
N PHE A 9 2.51 -16.72 -8.84
CA PHE A 9 3.33 -17.68 -8.12
C PHE A 9 2.60 -18.07 -6.83
N GLN A 10 2.35 -19.36 -6.65
CA GLN A 10 1.85 -19.91 -5.40
C GLN A 10 3.07 -20.34 -4.59
N ALA A 11 3.35 -19.62 -3.52
CA ALA A 11 4.42 -19.96 -2.59
C ALA A 11 3.98 -21.04 -1.60
N GLU A 12 4.94 -21.62 -0.92
CA GLU A 12 4.80 -22.62 0.13
C GLU A 12 4.15 -22.08 1.41
N ASP A 13 4.36 -20.79 1.71
CA ASP A 13 3.78 -20.08 2.84
C ASP A 13 3.70 -18.56 2.58
N GLU A 14 3.14 -17.81 3.53
CA GLU A 14 2.98 -16.37 3.41
C GLU A 14 4.29 -15.58 3.45
N ILE A 15 5.35 -16.09 4.09
CA ILE A 15 6.68 -15.47 4.16
C ILE A 15 7.34 -15.56 2.77
N ALA A 16 7.37 -16.75 2.19
CA ALA A 16 7.87 -16.99 0.84
C ALA A 16 7.08 -16.18 -0.20
N ALA A 17 5.74 -16.09 -0.05
CA ALA A 17 4.90 -15.30 -0.94
C ALA A 17 5.27 -13.80 -0.95
N ILE A 18 5.48 -13.18 0.21
CA ILE A 18 5.85 -11.76 0.25
C ILE A 18 7.31 -11.55 -0.16
N CYS A 19 8.23 -12.44 0.22
CA CYS A 19 9.63 -12.35 -0.20
C CYS A 19 9.78 -12.46 -1.73
N ALA A 20 9.02 -13.35 -2.38
CA ALA A 20 8.96 -13.43 -3.84
C ALA A 20 8.41 -12.14 -4.46
N ALA A 21 7.36 -11.55 -3.87
CA ALA A 21 6.80 -10.28 -4.32
C ALA A 21 7.81 -9.12 -4.18
N ILE A 22 8.55 -9.04 -3.07
CA ILE A 22 9.64 -8.07 -2.87
C ILE A 22 10.71 -8.25 -3.95
N GLY A 23 11.10 -9.48 -4.27
CA GLY A 23 12.03 -9.76 -5.36
C GLY A 23 11.52 -9.28 -6.73
N ALA A 24 10.23 -9.46 -7.01
CA ALA A 24 9.61 -8.98 -8.24
C ALA A 24 9.60 -7.43 -8.31
N ALA A 25 9.33 -6.76 -7.19
CA ALA A 25 9.41 -5.31 -7.06
C ALA A 25 10.83 -4.78 -7.21
N TYR A 26 11.81 -5.45 -6.61
CA TYR A 26 13.21 -5.11 -6.83
C TYR A 26 13.61 -5.23 -8.31
N GLY A 27 13.06 -6.22 -9.02
CA GLY A 27 13.27 -6.42 -10.46
C GLY A 27 12.52 -5.45 -11.38
N GLY A 28 11.84 -4.42 -10.87
CA GLY A 28 11.18 -3.40 -11.70
C GLY A 28 9.70 -3.64 -12.01
N ASN A 29 9.01 -4.53 -11.29
CA ASN A 29 7.59 -4.81 -11.50
C ASN A 29 6.74 -4.26 -10.36
N LEU A 30 5.49 -3.87 -10.65
CA LEU A 30 4.50 -3.73 -9.57
C LEU A 30 4.22 -5.13 -9.01
N ALA A 31 4.55 -5.35 -7.74
CA ALA A 31 4.32 -6.63 -7.09
C ALA A 31 3.05 -6.59 -6.23
N VAL A 32 2.37 -7.73 -6.13
CA VAL A 32 1.14 -7.87 -5.35
C VAL A 32 1.17 -9.20 -4.58
N THR A 33 0.76 -9.17 -3.32
CA THR A 33 0.48 -10.38 -2.53
C THR A 33 -0.89 -10.23 -1.86
N GLY A 34 -1.68 -11.31 -1.85
CA GLY A 34 -2.99 -11.35 -1.19
C GLY A 34 -2.95 -12.27 0.03
N THR A 35 -3.69 -11.91 1.09
CA THR A 35 -3.73 -12.67 2.34
C THR A 35 -4.94 -12.27 3.21
N SER A 36 -4.96 -12.75 4.46
CA SER A 36 -5.88 -12.38 5.54
C SER A 36 -5.11 -12.26 6.87
N GLY A 37 -5.76 -11.91 7.99
CA GLY A 37 -5.13 -11.63 9.30
C GLY A 37 -3.96 -12.54 9.73
N PRO A 38 -4.08 -13.89 9.70
CA PRO A 38 -2.97 -14.77 10.06
C PRO A 38 -1.74 -14.64 9.15
N GLY A 39 -1.99 -14.53 7.85
CA GLY A 39 -0.92 -14.35 6.88
C GLY A 39 -0.34 -12.94 6.90
N MET A 40 -1.12 -11.91 7.25
CA MET A 40 -0.59 -10.58 7.56
C MET A 40 0.41 -10.64 8.72
N ALA A 41 0.11 -11.41 9.77
CA ALA A 41 1.01 -11.58 10.90
C ALA A 41 2.36 -12.17 10.44
N LEU A 42 2.33 -13.22 9.62
CA LEU A 42 3.53 -13.86 9.06
C LEU A 42 4.32 -12.94 8.12
N LYS A 43 3.64 -12.07 7.37
CA LYS A 43 4.28 -11.13 6.42
C LYS A 43 4.97 -9.94 7.08
N THR A 44 4.75 -9.71 8.37
CA THR A 44 5.15 -8.48 9.08
C THR A 44 6.61 -8.10 8.92
N GLU A 45 7.53 -9.04 9.13
CA GLU A 45 8.96 -8.78 9.01
C GLU A 45 9.34 -8.37 7.59
N ALA A 46 8.84 -9.10 6.58
CA ALA A 46 9.08 -8.80 5.18
C ALA A 46 8.39 -7.50 4.73
N MET A 47 7.25 -7.12 5.30
CA MET A 47 6.66 -5.79 5.10
C MET A 47 7.62 -4.69 5.60
N GLY A 48 8.25 -4.90 6.77
CA GLY A 48 9.31 -4.03 7.27
C GLY A 48 10.51 -3.96 6.33
N LEU A 49 10.93 -5.09 5.75
CA LEU A 49 11.95 -5.11 4.71
C LEU A 49 11.53 -4.31 3.48
N ALA A 50 10.31 -4.50 2.96
CA ALA A 50 9.83 -3.79 1.78
C ALA A 50 9.76 -2.26 2.00
N LEU A 51 9.34 -1.83 3.19
CA LEU A 51 9.43 -0.43 3.64
C LEU A 51 10.86 0.06 3.62
N MET A 52 11.76 -0.73 4.22
CA MET A 52 13.15 -0.34 4.34
C MET A 52 13.79 -0.21 2.96
N LEU A 53 13.54 -1.15 2.05
CA LEU A 53 14.01 -1.10 0.67
C LEU A 53 13.32 -0.01 -0.17
N GLU A 54 12.24 0.58 0.33
CA GLU A 54 11.39 1.55 -0.37
C GLU A 54 11.00 1.00 -1.76
N LEU A 55 10.22 -0.09 -1.77
CA LEU A 55 9.79 -0.78 -2.99
C LEU A 55 8.26 -0.74 -3.17
N PRO A 56 7.78 -0.65 -4.43
CA PRO A 56 6.35 -0.61 -4.75
C PRO A 56 5.73 -2.02 -4.65
N LEU A 57 5.01 -2.27 -3.56
CA LEU A 57 4.38 -3.57 -3.26
C LEU A 57 2.96 -3.36 -2.73
N LEU A 58 1.97 -4.02 -3.32
CA LEU A 58 0.63 -4.09 -2.73
C LEU A 58 0.48 -5.34 -1.85
N ILE A 59 -0.04 -5.14 -0.66
CA ILE A 59 -0.46 -6.20 0.27
C ILE A 59 -1.98 -6.11 0.43
N CYS A 60 -2.71 -7.01 -0.23
CA CYS A 60 -4.16 -7.07 -0.10
C CYS A 60 -4.51 -7.92 1.13
N ASN A 61 -5.03 -7.28 2.19
CA ASN A 61 -5.56 -7.96 3.36
C ASN A 61 -7.08 -8.06 3.26
N ILE A 62 -7.57 -9.26 2.93
CA ILE A 62 -9.00 -9.56 2.92
C ILE A 62 -9.38 -10.06 4.32
N GLN A 63 -9.87 -9.13 5.14
CA GLN A 63 -10.14 -9.37 6.56
C GLN A 63 -11.24 -10.41 6.78
N ARG A 64 -11.07 -11.22 7.81
CA ARG A 64 -12.03 -12.24 8.27
C ARG A 64 -12.01 -12.29 9.79
N GLY A 65 -13.01 -12.93 10.41
CA GLY A 65 -13.11 -13.01 11.87
C GLY A 65 -11.85 -13.59 12.51
N GLY A 66 -11.28 -12.88 13.47
CA GLY A 66 -10.13 -13.31 14.28
C GLY A 66 -10.53 -13.81 15.67
N PRO A 67 -9.57 -13.95 16.61
CA PRO A 67 -8.11 -13.98 16.41
C PRO A 67 -7.62 -15.38 15.97
N SER A 68 -6.33 -15.49 15.64
CA SER A 68 -5.70 -16.74 15.16
C SER A 68 -6.43 -17.28 13.91
N THR A 69 -6.72 -18.58 13.81
CA THR A 69 -7.55 -19.13 12.72
C THR A 69 -8.90 -18.41 12.64
N GLY A 70 -9.45 -18.05 13.80
CA GLY A 70 -10.68 -17.29 13.96
C GLY A 70 -11.88 -17.96 13.30
N LEU A 71 -12.59 -17.18 12.50
CA LEU A 71 -13.79 -17.56 11.77
C LEU A 71 -13.54 -17.34 10.27
N PRO A 72 -12.91 -18.30 9.55
CA PRO A 72 -12.44 -18.08 8.18
C PRO A 72 -13.48 -17.62 7.17
N THR A 73 -14.76 -17.89 7.44
CA THR A 73 -15.90 -17.59 6.58
C THR A 73 -16.76 -16.44 7.09
N LYS A 74 -16.38 -15.77 8.19
CA LYS A 74 -17.13 -14.64 8.76
C LYS A 74 -16.39 -13.33 8.53
N THR A 75 -17.16 -12.29 8.25
CA THR A 75 -16.67 -10.93 8.04
C THR A 75 -16.33 -10.28 9.37
N GLU A 76 -15.19 -9.61 9.43
CA GLU A 76 -14.79 -8.74 10.53
C GLU A 76 -13.79 -7.71 9.98
N GLN A 77 -13.70 -6.53 10.59
CA GLN A 77 -12.75 -5.47 10.25
C GLN A 77 -11.78 -5.21 11.41
N SER A 78 -11.20 -6.27 11.98
CA SER A 78 -10.38 -6.23 13.20
C SER A 78 -8.88 -6.07 12.96
N ASP A 79 -8.42 -6.07 11.70
CA ASP A 79 -7.00 -6.04 11.37
C ASP A 79 -6.44 -4.61 11.22
N LEU A 80 -7.23 -3.55 11.40
CA LEU A 80 -6.77 -2.16 11.19
C LEU A 80 -5.52 -1.83 12.01
N LEU A 81 -5.52 -2.17 13.30
CA LEU A 81 -4.36 -1.89 14.16
C LEU A 81 -3.15 -2.77 13.80
N GLN A 82 -3.38 -4.00 13.32
CA GLN A 82 -2.31 -4.84 12.79
C GLN A 82 -1.70 -4.24 11.50
N ALA A 83 -2.55 -3.69 10.62
CA ALA A 83 -2.12 -3.01 9.41
C ALA A 83 -1.32 -1.73 9.72
N LEU A 84 -1.71 -0.95 10.74
CA LEU A 84 -1.03 0.29 11.13
C LEU A 84 0.24 0.05 11.97
N TYR A 85 0.20 -0.90 12.90
CA TYR A 85 1.21 -1.01 13.97
C TYR A 85 1.79 -2.42 14.15
N GLY A 86 1.48 -3.36 13.27
CA GLY A 86 1.96 -4.74 13.41
C GLY A 86 3.47 -4.91 13.25
N ARG A 87 4.14 -3.95 12.60
CA ARG A 87 5.58 -3.98 12.28
C ARG A 87 6.44 -3.41 13.41
N ASN A 88 7.70 -3.86 13.48
CA ASN A 88 8.67 -3.38 14.47
C ASN A 88 9.28 -2.03 14.07
N GLY A 89 9.57 -1.18 15.07
CA GLY A 89 10.14 0.16 14.87
C GLY A 89 9.19 1.14 14.17
N GLU A 90 9.66 2.37 13.94
CA GLU A 90 8.93 3.39 13.18
C GLU A 90 8.85 2.99 11.70
N SER A 91 7.75 2.32 11.35
CA SER A 91 7.55 1.67 10.05
C SER A 91 6.18 2.00 9.44
N PRO A 92 5.94 3.30 9.14
CA PRO A 92 4.66 3.76 8.61
C PRO A 92 4.41 3.21 7.20
N LEU A 93 3.19 2.72 6.95
CA LEU A 93 2.74 2.34 5.62
C LEU A 93 1.41 3.01 5.30
N PRO A 94 1.18 3.42 4.05
CA PRO A 94 -0.15 3.79 3.59
C PRO A 94 -1.11 2.61 3.70
N VAL A 95 -2.29 2.87 4.24
CA VAL A 95 -3.37 1.89 4.38
C VAL A 95 -4.63 2.47 3.73
N ILE A 96 -5.20 1.73 2.78
CA ILE A 96 -6.40 2.11 2.04
C ILE A 96 -7.44 1.00 2.29
N SER A 97 -8.72 1.35 2.38
CA SER A 97 -9.79 0.36 2.46
C SER A 97 -10.81 0.55 1.35
N ALA A 98 -11.18 -0.54 0.68
CA ALA A 98 -12.36 -0.55 -0.17
C ALA A 98 -13.62 -0.51 0.68
N SER A 99 -14.67 0.14 0.19
CA SER A 99 -15.96 0.31 0.86
C SER A 99 -17.10 -0.55 0.28
N SER A 100 -16.93 -1.07 -0.94
CA SER A 100 -17.91 -1.89 -1.65
C SER A 100 -17.25 -2.77 -2.73
N PRO A 101 -17.95 -3.77 -3.30
CA PRO A 101 -17.41 -4.58 -4.39
C PRO A 101 -17.00 -3.81 -5.65
N ALA A 102 -17.73 -2.76 -6.03
CA ALA A 102 -17.37 -1.89 -7.16
C ALA A 102 -16.18 -0.97 -6.82
N ASP A 103 -16.12 -0.48 -5.58
CA ASP A 103 -15.04 0.38 -5.08
C ASP A 103 -13.68 -0.35 -4.99
N CYS A 104 -13.68 -1.68 -4.92
CA CYS A 104 -12.44 -2.47 -4.97
C CYS A 104 -11.55 -2.14 -6.17
N PHE A 105 -12.12 -1.78 -7.33
CA PHE A 105 -11.34 -1.42 -8.50
C PHE A 105 -10.58 -0.10 -8.27
N GLU A 106 -11.29 0.95 -7.86
CA GLU A 106 -10.69 2.28 -7.64
C GLU A 106 -9.70 2.24 -6.47
N ALA A 107 -10.06 1.57 -5.37
CA ALA A 107 -9.17 1.40 -4.22
C ALA A 107 -7.87 0.65 -4.58
N ALA A 108 -7.94 -0.40 -5.41
CA ALA A 108 -6.75 -1.12 -5.89
C ALA A 108 -5.92 -0.29 -6.88
N PHE A 109 -6.58 0.47 -7.75
CA PHE A 109 -5.92 1.38 -8.69
C PHE A 109 -5.16 2.49 -7.95
N GLU A 110 -5.79 3.13 -6.97
CA GLU A 110 -5.16 4.16 -6.13
C GLU A 110 -4.05 3.59 -5.26
N ALA A 111 -4.24 2.40 -4.68
CA ALA A 111 -3.17 1.70 -3.95
C ALA A 111 -1.96 1.44 -4.86
N ALA A 112 -2.19 1.03 -6.11
CA ALA A 112 -1.13 0.81 -7.08
C ALA A 112 -0.44 2.11 -7.49
N ARG A 113 -1.21 3.18 -7.73
CA ARG A 113 -0.68 4.52 -8.03
C ARG A 113 0.20 5.02 -6.90
N ILE A 114 -0.26 4.92 -5.65
CA ILE A 114 0.51 5.34 -4.47
C ILE A 114 1.78 4.50 -4.33
N ALA A 115 1.69 3.17 -4.40
CA ALA A 115 2.84 2.28 -4.27
C ALA A 115 3.94 2.63 -5.29
N LEU A 116 3.53 2.82 -6.55
CA LEU A 116 4.40 3.13 -7.68
C LEU A 116 4.98 4.55 -7.65
N GLN A 117 4.17 5.56 -7.34
CA GLN A 117 4.60 6.97 -7.36
C GLN A 117 5.36 7.39 -6.10
N HIS A 118 5.14 6.71 -4.97
CA HIS A 118 5.83 7.00 -3.70
C HIS A 118 6.86 5.93 -3.30
N MET A 119 7.07 4.91 -4.14
CA MET A 119 8.04 3.82 -3.93
C MET A 119 7.96 3.27 -2.50
N THR A 120 6.77 2.78 -2.14
CA THR A 120 6.46 2.30 -0.79
C THR A 120 5.50 1.11 -0.87
N PRO A 121 5.54 0.18 0.11
CA PRO A 121 4.48 -0.82 0.22
C PRO A 121 3.16 -0.13 0.56
N VAL A 122 2.03 -0.65 0.10
CA VAL A 122 0.69 -0.18 0.43
C VAL A 122 -0.16 -1.36 0.87
N ILE A 123 -0.87 -1.21 1.98
CA ILE A 123 -1.84 -2.21 2.45
C ILE A 123 -3.22 -1.82 1.93
N LEU A 124 -3.83 -2.71 1.15
CA LEU A 124 -5.23 -2.58 0.73
C LEU A 124 -6.09 -3.49 1.61
N LEU A 125 -6.91 -2.89 2.45
CA LEU A 125 -7.90 -3.55 3.27
C LEU A 125 -9.19 -3.78 2.47
N SER A 126 -9.71 -4.99 2.60
CA SER A 126 -11.09 -5.35 2.29
C SER A 126 -11.57 -6.30 3.38
N ASP A 127 -12.73 -6.89 3.23
CA ASP A 127 -13.26 -7.86 4.18
C ASP A 127 -14.09 -8.94 3.47
N GLY A 128 -14.44 -9.99 4.23
CA GLY A 128 -15.22 -11.10 3.71
C GLY A 128 -16.60 -10.71 3.15
N TYR A 129 -17.18 -9.57 3.55
CA TYR A 129 -18.47 -9.12 3.01
C TYR A 129 -18.28 -8.53 1.63
N ILE A 130 -17.29 -7.64 1.45
CA ILE A 130 -16.97 -7.06 0.14
C ILE A 130 -16.47 -8.15 -0.82
N ALA A 131 -15.57 -9.02 -0.37
CA ALA A 131 -14.95 -10.03 -1.22
C ALA A 131 -15.94 -11.09 -1.76
N ASN A 132 -17.01 -11.38 -1.03
CA ASN A 132 -18.07 -12.29 -1.45
C ASN A 132 -19.31 -11.56 -1.98
N GLY A 133 -19.33 -10.23 -1.90
CA GLY A 133 -20.42 -9.38 -2.35
C GLY A 133 -20.34 -9.12 -3.86
N ALA A 134 -21.48 -8.70 -4.42
CA ALA A 134 -21.54 -8.21 -5.79
C ALA A 134 -22.53 -7.05 -5.84
N GLU A 135 -22.25 -6.07 -6.69
CA GLU A 135 -23.15 -4.95 -6.96
C GLU A 135 -23.06 -4.53 -8.43
N PRO A 136 -24.06 -3.80 -8.96
CA PRO A 136 -23.99 -3.25 -10.30
C PRO A 136 -22.79 -2.31 -10.44
N TRP A 137 -21.81 -2.71 -11.25
CA TRP A 137 -20.60 -1.93 -11.47
C TRP A 137 -20.58 -1.35 -12.89
N LYS A 138 -20.47 -0.03 -12.98
CA LYS A 138 -20.24 0.67 -14.25
C LYS A 138 -18.76 0.57 -14.61
N PHE A 139 -18.41 -0.50 -15.32
CA PHE A 139 -17.03 -0.75 -15.76
C PHE A 139 -16.42 0.48 -16.46
N PRO A 140 -15.26 0.98 -16.00
CA PRO A 140 -14.59 2.13 -16.62
C PRO A 140 -14.05 1.74 -18.00
N LYS A 141 -14.10 2.67 -18.96
CA LYS A 141 -13.46 2.42 -20.26
C LYS A 141 -11.96 2.61 -20.08
N ALA A 142 -11.15 1.77 -20.73
CA ALA A 142 -9.69 1.83 -20.62
C ALA A 142 -9.09 3.23 -20.88
N LYS A 143 -9.69 3.99 -21.81
CA LYS A 143 -9.28 5.36 -22.15
C LYS A 143 -9.58 6.41 -21.08
N ASP A 144 -10.48 6.10 -20.15
CA ASP A 144 -10.94 7.01 -19.09
C ASP A 144 -10.15 6.74 -17.79
N ILE A 145 -9.36 5.67 -17.74
CA ILE A 145 -8.48 5.34 -16.60
C ILE A 145 -7.20 6.18 -16.71
N PRO A 146 -6.84 6.98 -15.68
CA PRO A 146 -5.61 7.76 -15.69
C PRO A 146 -4.36 6.89 -15.85
N GLU A 147 -3.34 7.39 -16.53
CA GLU A 147 -2.06 6.70 -16.61
C GLU A 147 -1.29 6.86 -15.29
N ILE A 148 -0.83 5.74 -14.71
CA ILE A 148 0.10 5.77 -13.57
C ILE A 148 1.51 5.99 -14.11
N LYS A 149 1.96 7.25 -14.07
CA LYS A 149 3.33 7.60 -14.48
C LYS A 149 4.35 7.10 -13.47
N THR A 150 5.27 6.28 -13.94
CA THR A 150 6.49 5.87 -13.22
C THR A 150 7.70 5.97 -14.13
N GLU A 151 8.81 6.43 -13.55
CA GLU A 151 10.07 6.55 -14.27
C GLU A 151 11.13 5.70 -13.57
N PHE A 152 11.78 4.84 -14.35
CA PHE A 152 12.98 4.17 -13.90
C PHE A 152 14.18 5.11 -14.00
N LYS A 153 15.11 4.96 -13.07
CA LYS A 153 16.39 5.67 -13.13
C LYS A 153 17.07 5.37 -14.46
N LYS A 154 17.48 6.43 -15.16
CA LYS A 154 18.37 6.34 -16.32
C LYS A 154 19.83 6.39 -15.87
N PRO A 155 20.76 5.71 -16.56
CA PRO A 155 22.18 5.81 -16.27
C PRO A 155 22.65 7.27 -16.32
N PRO A 156 23.48 7.72 -15.37
CA PRO A 156 24.01 9.08 -15.39
C PRO A 156 24.89 9.29 -16.63
N GLU A 157 24.66 10.40 -17.34
CA GLU A 157 25.40 10.73 -18.57
C GLU A 157 26.85 11.17 -18.30
N ASN A 158 27.09 11.72 -17.11
CA ASN A 158 28.35 12.39 -16.75
C ASN A 158 29.33 11.50 -15.95
N GLY A 159 29.05 10.21 -15.80
CA GLY A 159 29.89 9.29 -15.02
C GLY A 159 29.81 9.49 -13.50
N GLU A 160 28.88 10.30 -13.01
CA GLU A 160 28.62 10.46 -11.58
C GLU A 160 28.15 9.14 -10.94
N PRO A 161 28.50 8.88 -9.66
CA PRO A 161 28.03 7.70 -8.98
C PRO A 161 26.51 7.74 -8.79
N PHE A 162 25.83 6.63 -9.06
CA PHE A 162 24.41 6.50 -8.75
C PHE A 162 24.19 6.45 -7.23
N LEU A 163 23.29 7.29 -6.73
CA LEU A 163 22.87 7.36 -5.33
C LEU A 163 21.50 6.67 -5.16
N PRO A 164 21.44 5.42 -4.66
CA PRO A 164 20.19 4.64 -4.62
C PRO A 164 19.11 5.22 -3.70
N TYR A 165 19.51 6.05 -2.74
CA TYR A 165 18.62 6.79 -1.83
C TYR A 165 18.75 8.31 -2.04
N GLY A 166 19.15 8.73 -3.24
CA GLY A 166 18.88 10.08 -3.73
C GLY A 166 17.37 10.26 -3.90
N ARG A 167 16.82 11.36 -3.41
CA ARG A 167 15.37 11.59 -3.30
C ARG A 167 14.96 12.87 -3.99
N ASP A 168 13.74 12.88 -4.50
CA ASP A 168 13.08 14.08 -5.01
C ASP A 168 12.47 14.93 -3.88
N GLU A 169 11.76 15.99 -4.24
CA GLU A 169 11.04 16.90 -3.31
C GLU A 169 9.91 16.21 -2.54
N ARG A 170 9.48 15.03 -3.01
CA ARG A 170 8.49 14.18 -2.34
C ARG A 170 9.14 13.13 -1.44
N PHE A 171 10.46 13.19 -1.28
CA PHE A 171 11.28 12.20 -0.57
C PHE A 171 11.28 10.81 -1.21
N VAL A 172 10.88 10.71 -2.47
CA VAL A 172 10.80 9.45 -3.22
C VAL A 172 12.15 9.21 -3.89
N ARG A 173 12.72 8.02 -3.66
CA ARG A 173 13.93 7.59 -4.37
C ARG A 173 13.63 7.13 -5.79
N GLU A 174 14.59 7.25 -6.69
CA GLU A 174 14.44 6.74 -8.05
C GLU A 174 14.51 5.20 -8.09
N TRP A 175 13.70 4.59 -8.95
CA TRP A 175 13.64 3.13 -9.10
C TRP A 175 14.66 2.66 -10.14
N ALA A 176 15.78 2.09 -9.69
CA ALA A 176 16.78 1.51 -10.58
C ALA A 176 16.53 0.02 -10.80
N ILE A 177 16.56 -0.42 -12.07
CA ILE A 177 16.41 -1.84 -12.42
C ILE A 177 17.78 -2.53 -12.31
N PRO A 178 17.91 -3.62 -11.54
CA PRO A 178 19.13 -4.40 -11.46
C PRO A 178 19.60 -4.90 -12.84
N GLY A 179 20.91 -4.88 -13.07
CA GLY A 179 21.52 -5.23 -14.37
C GLY A 179 21.63 -4.07 -15.36
N THR A 180 21.08 -2.88 -15.03
CA THR A 180 21.27 -1.68 -15.84
C THR A 180 22.68 -1.11 -15.65
N ARG A 181 23.44 -0.97 -16.75
CA ARG A 181 24.81 -0.44 -16.74
C ARG A 181 24.84 0.96 -16.12
N GLY A 182 25.78 1.19 -15.21
CA GLY A 182 25.94 2.49 -14.52
C GLY A 182 25.04 2.69 -13.30
N LEU A 183 24.11 1.76 -13.03
CA LEU A 183 23.21 1.81 -11.88
C LEU A 183 23.45 0.64 -10.91
N ALA A 184 24.69 0.16 -10.80
CA ALA A 184 25.02 -0.86 -9.82
C ALA A 184 24.75 -0.31 -8.41
N HIS A 185 23.95 -1.03 -7.63
CA HIS A 185 23.54 -0.59 -6.30
C HIS A 185 23.30 -1.77 -5.37
N ARG A 186 23.32 -1.48 -4.07
CA ARG A 186 22.95 -2.41 -3.01
C ARG A 186 21.89 -1.76 -2.14
N ILE A 187 20.74 -2.42 -2.02
CA ILE A 187 19.72 -2.08 -1.03
C ILE A 187 19.53 -3.27 -0.09
N GLY A 188 19.28 -3.01 1.18
CA GLY A 188 19.14 -4.03 2.22
C GLY A 188 18.31 -3.53 3.40
N GLY A 189 18.05 -4.44 4.34
CA GLY A 189 17.24 -4.16 5.54
C GLY A 189 17.96 -3.39 6.65
N LEU A 190 19.29 -3.22 6.56
CA LEU A 190 20.04 -2.41 7.52
C LEU A 190 19.78 -0.92 7.32
N GLU A 191 19.94 -0.13 8.38
CA GLU A 191 19.98 1.33 8.25
C GLU A 191 21.11 1.76 7.33
N LYS A 192 20.83 2.81 6.56
CA LYS A 192 21.76 3.34 5.57
C LYS A 192 21.90 4.84 5.63
N GLN A 193 23.04 5.30 5.15
CA GLN A 193 23.31 6.69 4.91
C GLN A 193 22.38 7.24 3.83
N ALA A 194 21.87 8.45 4.06
CA ALA A 194 21.12 9.20 3.07
C ALA A 194 21.91 9.37 1.76
N GLY A 195 21.23 9.25 0.61
CA GLY A 195 21.86 9.30 -0.71
C GLY A 195 22.54 7.99 -1.10
N THR A 196 23.65 7.65 -0.44
CA THR A 196 24.57 6.57 -0.88
C THR A 196 24.01 5.16 -0.68
N GLY A 197 23.19 4.94 0.36
CA GLY A 197 22.70 3.60 0.70
C GLY A 197 23.71 2.70 1.40
N GLU A 198 24.89 3.22 1.75
CA GLU A 198 25.88 2.50 2.55
C GLU A 198 25.37 2.29 3.98
N VAL A 199 25.77 1.20 4.63
CA VAL A 199 25.34 0.91 6.00
C VAL A 199 25.80 2.03 6.93
N SER A 200 24.88 2.57 7.73
CA SER A 200 25.18 3.62 8.69
C SER A 200 24.52 3.33 10.02
N TYR A 201 25.28 3.55 11.10
CA TYR A 201 24.83 3.48 12.49
C TYR A 201 24.91 4.85 13.18
N ASP A 202 25.15 5.91 12.40
CA ASP A 202 25.19 7.27 12.92
C ASP A 202 23.80 7.68 13.45
N PRO A 203 23.68 8.12 14.71
CA PRO A 203 22.38 8.45 15.30
C PRO A 203 21.62 9.56 14.57
N ALA A 204 22.32 10.60 14.12
CA ALA A 204 21.69 11.73 13.44
C ALA A 204 21.18 11.32 12.05
N ASN A 205 21.94 10.49 11.33
CA ASN A 205 21.46 9.89 10.08
C ASN A 205 20.26 8.97 10.30
N HIS A 206 20.27 8.15 11.36
CA HIS A 206 19.14 7.28 11.67
C HIS A 206 17.86 8.08 11.96
N GLU A 207 17.93 9.10 12.82
CA GLU A 207 16.80 9.99 13.11
C GLU A 207 16.28 10.66 11.82
N TYR A 208 17.18 11.19 10.99
CA TYR A 208 16.83 11.81 9.72
C TYR A 208 16.12 10.84 8.76
N MET A 209 16.67 9.63 8.60
CA MET A 209 16.12 8.62 7.69
C MET A 209 14.77 8.06 8.18
N VAL A 210 14.57 7.95 9.51
CA VAL A 210 13.27 7.62 10.10
C VAL A 210 12.24 8.68 9.75
N LYS A 211 12.53 9.95 10.06
CA LYS A 211 11.62 11.09 9.79
C LYS A 211 11.30 11.25 8.31
N ILE A 212 12.25 10.98 7.42
CA ILE A 212 12.02 11.06 5.98
C ILE A 212 11.09 9.96 5.47
N ARG A 213 11.21 8.73 5.98
CA ARG A 213 10.31 7.64 5.60
C ARG A 213 8.87 7.95 6.01
N GLU A 214 8.69 8.53 7.20
CA GLU A 214 7.39 9.04 7.66
C GLU A 214 6.89 10.20 6.79
N ALA A 215 7.70 11.25 6.60
CA ALA A 215 7.33 12.40 5.78
C ALA A 215 6.97 12.02 4.33
N LYS A 216 7.61 10.98 3.77
CA LYS A 216 7.26 10.43 2.45
C LYS A 216 5.85 9.84 2.43
N VAL A 217 5.45 9.15 3.49
CA VAL A 217 4.09 8.62 3.64
C VAL A 217 3.10 9.76 3.85
N ASP A 218 3.41 10.73 4.71
CA ASP A 218 2.53 11.87 4.97
C ASP A 218 2.26 12.69 3.70
N LYS A 219 3.28 12.87 2.85
CA LYS A 219 3.15 13.58 1.57
C LYS A 219 2.14 12.97 0.60
N ILE A 220 1.70 11.72 0.81
CA ILE A 220 0.63 11.14 -0.01
C ILE A 220 -0.67 11.95 0.14
N ALA A 221 -0.89 12.57 1.30
CA ALA A 221 -2.03 13.45 1.56
C ALA A 221 -2.12 14.60 0.55
N ASP A 222 -0.98 15.10 0.05
CA ASP A 222 -0.92 16.18 -0.96
C ASP A 222 -1.48 15.74 -2.33
N PHE A 223 -1.66 14.43 -2.56
CA PHE A 223 -2.05 13.82 -3.84
C PHE A 223 -3.32 12.97 -3.77
N ILE A 224 -4.11 13.11 -2.70
CA ILE A 224 -5.42 12.46 -2.55
C ILE A 224 -6.48 13.52 -2.22
N PRO A 225 -7.74 13.33 -2.65
CA PRO A 225 -8.81 14.26 -2.33
C PRO A 225 -9.13 14.25 -0.83
N GLU A 226 -9.62 15.38 -0.34
CA GLU A 226 -10.20 15.46 1.00
C GLU A 226 -11.42 14.53 1.13
N GLN A 227 -11.68 14.05 2.34
CA GLN A 227 -12.84 13.19 2.59
C GLN A 227 -14.13 14.03 2.59
N GLU A 228 -15.13 13.56 1.84
CA GLU A 228 -16.44 14.20 1.75
C GLU A 228 -17.49 13.45 2.58
N LEU A 229 -18.57 14.15 2.95
CA LEU A 229 -19.74 13.50 3.55
C LEU A 229 -20.45 12.66 2.48
N SER A 230 -20.62 11.36 2.74
CA SER A 230 -21.36 10.46 1.84
C SER A 230 -22.86 10.79 1.76
N VAL A 231 -23.46 11.21 2.88
CA VAL A 231 -24.88 11.55 3.01
C VAL A 231 -25.09 12.49 4.20
N GLY A 232 -26.08 13.37 4.10
CA GLY A 232 -26.51 14.27 5.16
C GLY A 232 -25.89 15.68 5.09
N PRO A 233 -26.37 16.61 5.95
CA PRO A 233 -25.94 17.99 5.95
C PRO A 233 -24.55 18.18 6.59
N GLU A 234 -23.87 19.28 6.26
CA GLU A 234 -22.58 19.67 6.85
C GLU A 234 -22.62 19.87 8.38
N LYS A 235 -23.82 20.14 8.93
CA LYS A 235 -24.03 20.35 10.36
C LYS A 235 -25.19 19.49 10.84
N GLY A 236 -24.96 18.74 11.91
CA GLY A 236 -25.96 17.88 12.53
C GLY A 236 -25.69 17.67 14.02
N ARG A 237 -26.65 17.06 14.72
CA ARG A 237 -26.50 16.69 16.14
C ARG A 237 -25.62 15.46 16.36
N ALA A 238 -25.44 14.65 15.33
CA ALA A 238 -24.65 13.42 15.36
C ALA A 238 -23.87 13.25 14.05
N LEU A 239 -22.68 12.66 14.15
CA LEU A 239 -21.85 12.24 13.02
C LEU A 239 -21.65 10.72 13.12
N PHE A 240 -21.99 10.01 12.06
CA PHE A 240 -21.74 8.57 11.93
C PHE A 240 -20.48 8.36 11.11
N LEU A 241 -19.44 7.82 11.74
CA LEU A 241 -18.16 7.53 11.09
C LEU A 241 -17.95 6.03 11.01
N GLY A 242 -17.64 5.55 9.81
CA GLY A 242 -17.25 4.17 9.57
C GLY A 242 -16.39 4.06 8.31
N TRP A 243 -15.86 2.87 8.08
CA TRP A 243 -14.97 2.56 6.97
C TRP A 243 -15.21 1.12 6.52
N GLY A 244 -14.69 0.74 5.36
CA GLY A 244 -14.87 -0.60 4.83
C GLY A 244 -16.33 -0.90 4.46
N SER A 245 -16.74 -2.17 4.58
CA SER A 245 -18.09 -2.64 4.27
C SER A 245 -19.20 -1.97 5.09
N THR A 246 -18.87 -1.38 6.24
CA THR A 246 -19.85 -0.65 7.06
C THR A 246 -20.44 0.58 6.35
N HIS A 247 -19.78 1.10 5.31
CA HIS A 247 -20.22 2.28 4.56
C HIS A 247 -21.67 2.18 4.09
N GLY A 248 -22.05 1.07 3.43
CA GLY A 248 -23.39 0.90 2.85
C GLY A 248 -24.49 0.87 3.92
N VAL A 249 -24.23 0.23 5.05
CA VAL A 249 -25.17 0.15 6.18
C VAL A 249 -25.34 1.53 6.82
N ILE A 250 -24.23 2.21 7.12
CA ILE A 250 -24.27 3.56 7.71
C ILE A 250 -25.02 4.52 6.79
N LYS A 251 -24.71 4.51 5.49
CA LYS A 251 -25.37 5.36 4.50
C LYS A 251 -26.89 5.14 4.49
N SER A 252 -27.32 3.88 4.50
CA SER A 252 -28.74 3.53 4.49
C SER A 252 -29.46 3.99 5.76
N VAL A 253 -28.86 3.76 6.93
CA VAL A 253 -29.43 4.17 8.22
C VAL A 253 -29.52 5.69 8.32
N VAL A 254 -28.46 6.42 7.95
CA VAL A 254 -28.46 7.89 7.99
C VAL A 254 -29.51 8.45 7.05
N GLN A 255 -29.66 7.89 5.84
CA GLN A 255 -30.71 8.31 4.92
C GLN A 255 -32.11 8.11 5.52
N SER A 256 -32.39 6.94 6.10
CA SER A 256 -33.70 6.69 6.74
C SER A 256 -33.98 7.64 7.90
N LEU A 257 -32.98 7.93 8.74
CA LEU A 257 -33.13 8.89 9.83
C LEU A 257 -33.42 10.31 9.32
N LEU A 258 -32.76 10.74 8.24
CA LEU A 258 -33.04 12.04 7.62
C LEU A 258 -34.45 12.12 7.02
N ASP A 259 -34.96 11.01 6.50
CA ASP A 259 -36.32 10.92 5.95
C ASP A 259 -37.38 10.96 7.07
N GLU A 260 -37.03 10.57 8.30
CA GLU A 260 -37.90 10.60 9.50
C GLU A 260 -37.91 11.96 10.24
N GLY A 261 -36.88 12.80 10.06
CA GLY A 261 -36.75 14.15 10.64
C GLY A 261 -35.94 14.22 11.93
#